data_AF-A0A087YRK6-F1
#
_entry.id   AF-A0A087YRK6-F1
#
_cell.length_a   1.000
_cell.length_b   1.000
_cell.length_c   1.000
_cell.angle_alpha   90.00
_cell.angle_beta   90.00
_cell.angle_gamma   90.00
#
_symmetry.space_group_name_H-M   'P 1'
#
loop_
_entity.id
_entity.type
_entity.pdbx_description
1 polymer ?
#
loop_
_entity_poly.entity_id
_entity_poly.type
_entity_poly.pdbx_seq_one_letter_code
_entity_poly.pdbx_strand_id
1 'polypeptide(L)'
;MRKPTTRGKQEPKICVFCRNNGAPEEVFGSHVLKTPDGRVVCPILRAYTCPLCSANGDNAHTIKYCPLSKDQPSQRPLKGGRAVGGKRMKIF
;
A
#
# COMPACT_ATOMS: atom_id res chain seq x y z
N MET A 1 -12.57 -27.63 -36.21
CA MET A 1 -11.96 -27.89 -34.88
C MET A 1 -11.59 -26.56 -34.23
N ARG A 2 -12.32 -26.08 -33.21
CA ARG A 2 -12.00 -24.85 -32.47
C ARG A 2 -11.24 -25.22 -31.20
N LYS A 3 -9.95 -24.84 -31.08
CA LYS A 3 -9.14 -25.06 -29.87
C LYS A 3 -9.68 -24.16 -28.74
N PRO A 4 -10.02 -24.68 -27.56
CA PRO A 4 -10.35 -23.83 -26.43
C PRO A 4 -9.04 -23.24 -25.88
N THR A 5 -8.83 -21.94 -26.08
CA THR A 5 -7.81 -21.21 -25.32
C THR A 5 -8.36 -21.04 -23.91
N THR A 6 -8.03 -21.98 -23.03
CA THR A 6 -8.20 -21.77 -21.59
C THR A 6 -7.32 -20.58 -21.22
N ARG A 7 -7.91 -19.38 -21.19
CA ARG A 7 -7.40 -18.24 -20.45
C ARG A 7 -7.41 -18.65 -18.99
N GLY A 8 -6.43 -19.47 -18.60
CA GLY A 8 -6.15 -19.75 -17.21
C GLY A 8 -5.96 -18.40 -16.54
N LYS A 9 -6.76 -18.13 -15.50
CA LYS A 9 -6.47 -17.05 -14.56
C LYS A 9 -5.03 -17.27 -14.12
N GLN A 10 -4.08 -16.58 -14.75
CA GLN A 10 -2.71 -16.53 -14.27
C GLN A 10 -2.86 -15.87 -12.91
N GLU A 11 -2.72 -16.65 -11.84
CA GLU A 11 -2.59 -16.07 -10.51
C GLU A 11 -1.52 -14.98 -10.62
N PRO A 12 -1.74 -13.80 -10.02
CA PRO A 12 -0.79 -12.72 -10.12
C PRO A 12 0.51 -13.19 -9.47
N LYS A 13 1.45 -13.65 -10.30
CA LYS A 13 2.82 -14.01 -9.92
C LYS A 13 3.64 -12.80 -9.47
N ILE A 14 3.02 -11.62 -9.49
CA ILE A 14 3.64 -10.33 -9.21
C ILE A 14 2.98 -9.67 -8.00
N CYS A 15 3.78 -8.94 -7.24
CA CYS A 15 3.35 -8.14 -6.13
C CYS A 15 2.78 -6.82 -6.62
N VAL A 16 1.45 -6.73 -6.65
CA VAL A 16 0.74 -5.51 -7.05
C VAL A 16 1.09 -4.32 -6.15
N PHE A 17 1.35 -4.56 -4.86
CA PHE A 17 1.75 -3.50 -3.92
C PHE A 17 3.09 -2.87 -4.32
N CYS A 18 4.12 -3.68 -4.51
CA CYS A 18 5.44 -3.19 -4.92
C CYS A 18 5.37 -2.52 -6.30
N ARG A 19 4.66 -3.13 -7.26
CA ARG A 19 4.44 -2.54 -8.59
C ARG A 19 3.79 -1.16 -8.52
N ASN A 20 2.76 -1.00 -7.68
CA ASN A 20 2.07 0.28 -7.52
C ASN A 20 2.94 1.35 -6.84
N ASN A 21 3.92 0.94 -6.02
CA ASN A 21 4.90 1.84 -5.42
C ASN A 21 6.10 2.14 -6.35
N GLY A 22 6.06 1.70 -7.61
CA GLY A 22 7.13 1.95 -8.57
C GLY A 22 8.39 1.13 -8.31
N ALA A 23 8.30 0.01 -7.59
CA ALA A 23 9.42 -0.91 -7.45
C ALA A 23 9.84 -1.46 -8.83
N PRO A 24 11.12 -1.81 -9.03
CA PRO A 24 11.57 -2.45 -10.26
C PRO A 24 10.96 -3.85 -10.43
N GLU A 25 10.95 -4.36 -11.66
CA GLU A 25 10.38 -5.67 -12.00
C GLU A 25 11.05 -6.82 -11.25
N GLU A 26 12.35 -6.72 -11.00
CA GLU A 26 13.10 -7.67 -10.19
C GLU A 26 12.52 -7.79 -8.77
N VAL A 27 12.02 -6.69 -8.22
CA VAL A 27 11.44 -6.65 -6.88
C VAL A 27 9.99 -7.09 -6.90
N PHE A 28 9.13 -6.49 -7.74
CA PHE A 28 7.71 -6.86 -7.74
C PHE A 28 7.44 -8.23 -8.37
N GLY A 29 8.32 -8.74 -9.21
CA GLY A 29 8.23 -10.08 -9.83
C GLY A 29 8.76 -11.20 -8.96
N SER A 30 9.51 -10.89 -7.89
CA SER A 30 10.09 -11.89 -6.98
C SER A 30 9.08 -12.54 -6.02
N HIS A 31 7.90 -11.93 -5.84
CA HIS A 31 6.90 -12.38 -4.87
C HIS A 31 5.49 -11.92 -5.23
N VAL A 32 4.50 -12.44 -4.52
CA VAL A 32 3.08 -12.05 -4.63
C VAL A 32 2.66 -11.20 -3.44
N LEU A 33 1.57 -10.43 -3.57
CA LEU A 33 1.07 -9.60 -2.46
C LEU A 33 0.50 -10.46 -1.32
N LYS A 34 -0.40 -11.39 -1.66
CA LYS A 34 -1.09 -12.29 -0.72
C LYS A 34 -1.14 -13.70 -1.30
N THR A 35 -1.07 -14.73 -0.45
CA THR A 35 -1.36 -16.11 -0.84
C THR A 35 -2.87 -16.30 -1.07
N PRO A 36 -3.29 -17.38 -1.77
CA PRO A 36 -4.69 -17.78 -1.84
C PRO A 36 -5.33 -18.00 -0.46
N ASP A 37 -4.54 -18.35 0.56
CA ASP A 37 -5.02 -18.46 1.96
C ASP A 37 -5.30 -17.09 2.63
N GLY A 38 -5.03 -15.98 1.94
CA GLY A 38 -5.27 -14.63 2.45
C GLY A 38 -4.12 -14.01 3.26
N ARG A 39 -3.01 -14.73 3.45
CA ARG A 39 -1.83 -14.23 4.18
C ARG A 39 -1.00 -13.29 3.33
N VAL A 40 -0.52 -12.18 3.90
CA VAL A 40 0.37 -11.23 3.21
C VAL A 40 1.77 -11.82 3.07
N VAL A 41 2.28 -11.90 1.84
CA VAL A 41 3.63 -12.43 1.56
C VAL A 41 4.63 -11.33 1.29
N CYS A 42 4.17 -10.20 0.74
CA CYS A 42 5.02 -9.08 0.40
C CYS A 42 5.90 -8.64 1.58
N PRO A 43 7.24 -8.77 1.52
CA PRO A 43 8.11 -8.48 2.65
C PRO A 43 8.04 -7.02 3.08
N ILE A 44 7.85 -6.09 2.12
CA ILE A 44 7.69 -4.66 2.39
C ILE A 44 6.41 -4.41 3.21
N LEU A 45 5.29 -5.00 2.78
CA LEU A 45 4.04 -4.82 3.50
C LEU A 45 4.07 -5.55 4.85
N ARG A 46 4.66 -6.75 4.93
CA ARG A 46 4.81 -7.51 6.19
C ARG A 46 5.60 -6.75 7.26
N ALA A 47 6.64 -6.03 6.86
CA ALA A 47 7.44 -5.19 7.75
C ALA A 47 6.71 -3.93 8.21
N TYR A 48 5.66 -3.52 7.48
CA TYR A 48 4.85 -2.37 7.86
C TYR A 48 3.92 -2.71 9.02
N THR A 49 4.12 -2.02 10.15
CA THR A 49 3.22 -2.10 11.31
C THR A 49 2.18 -1.00 11.19
N CYS A 50 0.90 -1.38 11.18
CA CYS A 50 -0.19 -0.42 11.10
C CYS A 50 -0.20 0.47 12.37
N PRO A 51 -0.12 1.81 12.25
CA PRO A 51 -0.09 2.68 13.43
C PRO A 51 -1.43 2.79 14.15
N LEU A 52 -2.52 2.29 13.56
CA LEU A 52 -3.86 2.35 14.16
C LEU A 52 -4.18 1.10 15.00
N CYS A 53 -3.84 -0.09 14.50
CA CYS A 53 -4.17 -1.36 15.15
C CYS A 53 -2.94 -2.20 15.52
N SER A 54 -1.73 -1.73 15.23
CA SER A 54 -0.46 -2.43 15.45
C SER A 54 -0.33 -3.79 14.74
N ALA A 55 -1.19 -4.10 13.76
CA ALA A 55 -1.06 -5.32 12.96
C ALA A 55 0.17 -5.26 12.04
N ASN A 56 0.89 -6.37 11.93
CA ASN A 56 2.03 -6.57 11.02
C ASN A 56 2.06 -8.02 10.48
N GLY A 57 3.09 -8.38 9.71
CA GLY A 57 3.31 -9.75 9.26
C GLY A 57 2.19 -10.25 8.35
N ASP A 58 1.60 -11.41 8.70
CA ASP A 58 0.56 -12.05 7.89
C ASP A 58 -0.71 -11.21 7.75
N ASN A 59 -1.00 -10.36 8.75
CA ASN A 59 -2.16 -9.48 8.82
C ASN A 59 -1.84 -8.03 8.46
N ALA A 60 -0.65 -7.76 7.93
CA ALA A 60 -0.22 -6.41 7.61
C ALA A 60 -1.12 -5.74 6.57
N HIS A 61 -1.33 -4.44 6.73
CA HIS A 61 -2.14 -3.64 5.82
C HIS A 61 -1.75 -2.17 5.97
N THR A 62 -2.01 -1.38 4.93
CA THR A 62 -1.84 0.07 5.02
C THR A 62 -2.99 0.69 5.81
N ILE A 63 -2.79 1.90 6.32
CA ILE A 63 -3.77 2.67 7.12
C ILE A 63 -5.16 2.68 6.47
N LYS A 64 -5.21 2.89 5.15
CA LYS A 64 -6.46 2.94 4.36
C LYS A 64 -7.33 1.68 4.49
N TYR A 65 -6.71 0.52 4.66
CA TYR A 65 -7.40 -0.76 4.77
C TYR A 65 -7.47 -1.27 6.21
N CYS A 66 -7.13 -0.43 7.19
CA CYS A 66 -7.23 -0.80 8.58
C CYS A 66 -8.70 -0.91 9.01
N PRO A 67 -9.10 -2.01 9.67
CA PRO A 67 -10.47 -2.16 10.18
C PRO A 67 -10.84 -1.06 11.19
N LEU A 68 -9.85 -0.55 11.94
CA LEU A 68 -10.03 0.56 12.88
C LEU A 68 -10.05 1.94 12.19
N SER A 69 -9.67 2.05 10.91
CA SER A 69 -9.69 3.34 10.20
C SER A 69 -11.10 3.84 9.90
N LYS A 70 -12.13 2.98 9.95
CA LYS A 70 -13.53 3.40 9.75
C LYS A 70 -14.10 4.18 10.93
N ASP A 71 -13.50 4.03 12.11
CA ASP A 71 -13.89 4.75 13.33
C ASP A 71 -13.18 6.10 13.46
N GLN A 72 -12.12 6.31 12.67
CA GLN A 72 -11.40 7.58 12.64
C GLN A 72 -12.00 8.51 11.58
N PRO A 73 -12.55 9.68 11.96
CA PRO A 73 -12.86 10.71 10.98
C PRO A 73 -11.57 11.07 10.28
N SER A 74 -11.57 10.89 8.95
CA SER A 74 -10.49 11.20 8.00
C SER A 74 -9.47 12.17 8.60
N GLN A 75 -8.39 11.64 9.18
CA GLN A 75 -7.36 12.47 9.81
C GLN A 75 -6.71 13.26 8.69
N ARG A 76 -7.26 14.47 8.45
CA ARG A 76 -6.61 15.55 7.75
C ARG A 76 -5.21 15.65 8.36
N PRO A 77 -4.14 15.80 7.57
CA PRO A 77 -2.82 15.96 8.14
C PRO A 77 -2.88 17.14 9.13
N LEU A 78 -2.67 16.84 10.41
CA LEU A 78 -2.39 17.82 11.46
C LEU A 78 -1.04 18.45 11.12
N LYS A 79 -1.03 19.34 10.13
CA LYS A 79 0.08 20.26 9.93
C LYS A 79 -0.10 21.34 10.98
N GLY A 80 0.57 21.13 12.11
CA GLY A 80 0.52 21.99 13.27
C GLY A 80 0.93 23.43 12.98
N GLY A 81 0.46 24.31 13.86
CA GLY A 81 1.22 25.48 14.31
C GLY A 81 1.22 26.69 13.39
N ARG A 82 0.50 27.73 13.81
CA ARG A 82 0.60 29.11 13.34
C ARG A 82 2.03 29.65 13.55
N ALA A 83 2.57 30.33 12.54
CA ALA A 83 3.58 31.38 12.73
C ALA A 83 3.16 32.64 11.97
N VAL A 84 3.06 33.71 12.75
CA VAL A 84 2.80 35.10 12.38
C VAL A 84 3.96 35.65 11.52
N GLY A 85 3.63 36.43 10.48
CA GLY A 85 4.49 37.49 9.95
C GLY A 85 5.67 37.08 9.06
N GLY A 86 5.47 37.15 7.74
CA GLY A 86 6.54 37.18 6.74
C GLY A 86 6.18 38.17 5.63
N LYS A 87 6.95 39.26 5.56
CA LYS A 87 6.77 40.41 4.65
C LYS A 87 6.74 39.98 3.16
N ARG A 88 5.92 40.71 2.38
CA ARG A 88 6.02 40.82 0.90
C ARG A 88 7.45 41.17 0.47
N MET A 89 7.91 40.61 -0.66
CA MET A 89 8.38 41.40 -1.80
C MET A 89 8.47 40.55 -3.07
N LYS A 90 7.87 41.05 -4.16
CA LYS A 90 8.15 40.65 -5.54
C LYS A 90 9.36 41.47 -5.99
N ILE A 91 10.38 40.87 -6.58
CA ILE A 91 11.26 41.55 -7.55
C ILE A 91 12.05 40.49 -8.34
N PHE A 92 12.09 40.72 -9.66
CA PHE A 92 12.70 39.98 -10.78
C PHE A 92 11.93 38.76 -11.28
#